data_AF-A0AAV2R601-F1
#
_entry.id   AF-A0AAV2R601-F1
#
_cell.length_a   1.000
_cell.length_b   1.000
_cell.length_c   1.000
_cell.angle_alpha   90.00
_cell.angle_beta   90.00
_cell.angle_gamma   90.00
#
_symmetry.space_group_name_H-M   'P 1'
#
loop_
_entity.id
_entity.type
_entity.pdbx_description
1 polymer ?
#
loop_
_entity_poly.entity_id
_entity_poly.type
_entity_poly.pdbx_seq_one_letter_code
_entity_poly.pdbx_strand_id
1 'polypeptide(L)'
;SFTSTIMGQQSLLALICMVVVLAIVHDVANGMTCYDCTDVIDGPNNGVPYDPDCGRYDYDGNTHTYNGDTCLTAVYDNGDVTRMLYGYGGSIEDGDCSYWEGHKSCYCKTEYCNTQSYCEQCEQ
;
A
#
# COMPACT_ATOMS: atom_id res chain seq x y z
N SER A 1 -40.52 20.87 -41.91
CA SER A 1 -39.66 20.92 -40.71
C SER A 1 -39.47 19.53 -40.13
N PHE A 2 -38.47 18.77 -40.59
CA PHE A 2 -38.14 17.44 -40.07
C PHE A 2 -36.63 17.21 -39.87
N THR A 3 -35.79 18.17 -40.29
CA THR A 3 -34.33 18.07 -40.22
C THR A 3 -33.73 18.52 -38.89
N SER A 4 -34.46 19.29 -38.07
CA SER A 4 -33.93 19.80 -36.80
C SER A 4 -33.89 18.77 -35.67
N THR A 5 -34.66 17.69 -35.74
CA THR A 5 -34.76 16.68 -34.66
C THR A 5 -33.63 15.65 -34.72
N ILE A 6 -33.12 15.34 -35.91
CA ILE A 6 -32.09 14.31 -36.12
C ILE A 6 -30.72 14.78 -35.61
N MET A 7 -30.44 16.08 -35.69
CA MET A 7 -29.16 16.66 -35.26
C MET A 7 -28.96 16.62 -33.73
N GLY A 8 -30.02 16.79 -32.93
CA GLY A 8 -29.92 16.77 -31.46
C GLY A 8 -29.69 15.38 -30.87
N GLN A 9 -30.14 14.33 -31.56
CA GLN A 9 -30.03 12.94 -31.11
C GLN A 9 -28.63 12.34 -31.34
N GLN A 10 -27.91 12.81 -32.38
CA GLN A 10 -26.53 12.42 -32.64
C GLN A 10 -25.54 13.01 -31.63
N SER A 11 -25.79 14.23 -31.13
CA SER A 11 -24.93 14.88 -30.14
C SER A 11 -24.98 14.19 -28.76
N LEU A 12 -26.14 13.64 -28.38
CA LEU A 12 -26.32 12.97 -27.09
C LEU A 12 -25.58 11.63 -27.02
N LEU A 13 -25.63 10.84 -28.10
CA LEU A 13 -24.92 9.55 -28.21
C LEU A 13 -23.40 9.71 -28.15
N ALA A 14 -22.86 10.74 -28.80
CA ALA A 14 -21.43 11.06 -28.73
C ALA A 14 -20.98 11.42 -27.31
N LEU A 15 -21.82 12.15 -26.57
CA LEU A 15 -21.52 12.56 -25.19
C LEU A 15 -21.54 11.35 -24.22
N ILE A 16 -22.52 10.45 -24.37
CA ILE A 16 -22.61 9.21 -23.58
C ILE A 16 -21.40 8.32 -23.84
N CYS A 17 -21.00 8.14 -25.12
CA CYS A 17 -19.79 7.37 -25.45
C CYS A 17 -18.53 7.99 -24.83
N MET A 18 -18.41 9.32 -24.81
CA MET A 18 -17.25 9.99 -24.23
C MET A 18 -17.19 9.80 -22.70
N VAL A 19 -18.33 9.87 -22.00
CA VAL A 19 -18.43 9.62 -20.55
C VAL A 19 -18.11 8.16 -20.20
N VAL A 20 -18.57 7.20 -21.00
CA VAL A 20 -18.27 5.78 -20.79
C VAL A 20 -16.77 5.50 -21.01
N VAL A 21 -16.16 6.07 -22.05
CA VAL A 21 -14.70 5.93 -22.28
C VAL A 21 -13.93 6.54 -21.11
N LEU A 22 -14.30 7.74 -20.63
CA LEU A 22 -13.68 8.38 -19.46
C LEU A 22 -13.82 7.57 -18.16
N ALA A 23 -14.92 6.82 -17.98
CA ALA A 23 -15.09 5.96 -16.81
C ALA A 23 -14.21 4.70 -16.85
N ILE A 24 -13.85 4.21 -18.04
CA ILE A 24 -13.03 2.99 -18.21
C ILE A 24 -11.54 3.28 -18.00
N VAL A 25 -11.08 4.53 -18.16
CA VAL A 25 -9.64 4.88 -18.04
C VAL A 25 -9.14 5.03 -16.60
N HIS A 26 -9.98 4.88 -15.58
CA HIS A 26 -9.58 5.06 -14.18
C HIS A 26 -9.02 3.81 -13.49
N ASP A 27 -9.00 2.64 -14.14
CA ASP A 27 -8.28 1.44 -13.65
C ASP A 27 -6.81 1.44 -14.08
N VAL A 28 -6.13 2.58 -13.92
CA VAL A 28 -4.67 2.59 -13.90
C VAL A 28 -4.28 1.95 -12.59
N ALA A 29 -3.64 0.78 -12.66
CA ALA A 29 -3.09 0.06 -11.52
C ALA A 29 -2.25 1.01 -10.64
N ASN A 30 -2.87 1.55 -9.60
CA ASN A 30 -2.19 2.37 -8.61
C ASN A 30 -1.47 1.36 -7.72
N GLY A 31 -0.14 1.31 -7.83
CA GLY A 31 0.67 0.60 -6.86
C GLY A 31 0.40 1.15 -5.46
N MET A 32 0.45 0.28 -4.45
CA MET A 32 0.24 0.70 -3.07
C MET A 32 1.52 1.32 -2.51
N THR A 33 1.37 2.38 -1.70
CA THR A 33 2.50 3.01 -1.01
C THR A 33 2.54 2.61 0.46
N CYS A 34 3.72 2.18 0.92
CA CYS A 34 4.02 1.86 2.30
C CYS A 34 5.19 2.71 2.79
N TYR A 35 5.34 2.84 4.11
CA TYR A 35 6.62 3.25 4.67
C TYR A 35 7.66 2.15 4.48
N ASP A 36 8.89 2.55 4.17
CA ASP A 36 10.01 1.66 3.84
C ASP A 36 11.28 2.13 4.55
N CYS A 37 11.63 1.46 5.65
CA CYS A 37 12.77 1.82 6.50
C CYS A 37 13.20 0.68 7.42
N THR A 38 14.40 0.79 7.97
CA THR A 38 14.87 -0.06 9.07
C THR A 38 15.75 0.74 10.02
N ASP A 39 15.59 0.59 11.33
CA ASP A 39 16.54 1.11 12.33
C ASP A 39 17.59 0.05 12.75
N VAL A 40 17.60 -1.11 12.10
CA VAL A 40 18.61 -2.14 12.26
C VAL A 40 19.86 -1.72 11.48
N ILE A 41 20.97 -1.44 12.18
CA ILE A 41 22.23 -0.93 11.60
C ILE A 41 22.81 -1.85 10.51
N ASP A 42 22.69 -3.16 10.69
CA ASP A 42 23.06 -4.18 9.71
C ASP A 42 21.80 -4.83 9.12
N GLY A 43 20.80 -3.99 8.79
CA GLY A 43 19.43 -4.40 8.48
C GLY A 43 19.32 -5.54 7.47
N PRO A 44 18.13 -6.17 7.38
CA PRO A 44 17.94 -7.29 6.46
C PRO A 44 18.44 -6.88 5.07
N ASN A 45 19.28 -7.72 4.44
CA ASN A 45 20.00 -7.51 3.16
C ASN A 45 19.09 -7.26 1.92
N ASN A 46 17.87 -6.78 2.15
CA ASN A 46 16.75 -6.72 1.22
C ASN A 46 16.64 -5.34 0.53
N GLY A 47 17.58 -4.43 0.78
CA GLY A 47 17.60 -3.10 0.15
C GLY A 47 16.68 -2.06 0.81
N VAL A 48 16.18 -2.34 2.02
CA VAL A 48 15.41 -1.38 2.82
C VAL A 48 16.37 -0.29 3.35
N PRO A 49 16.06 1.01 3.18
CA PRO A 49 16.95 2.09 3.61
C PRO A 49 17.03 2.18 5.13
N TYR A 50 18.24 2.35 5.65
CA TYR A 50 18.43 2.62 7.07
C TYR A 50 17.90 4.01 7.44
N ASP A 51 17.09 4.06 8.49
CA ASP A 51 16.57 5.28 9.09
C ASP A 51 16.51 5.10 10.63
N PRO A 52 17.30 5.86 11.41
CA PRO A 52 17.30 5.74 12.87
C PRO A 52 15.95 6.08 13.52
N ASP A 53 15.06 6.78 12.80
CA ASP A 53 13.73 7.14 13.26
C ASP A 53 12.68 6.09 12.85
N CYS A 54 13.07 4.98 12.21
CA CYS A 54 12.14 3.91 11.83
C CYS A 54 11.40 3.31 13.04
N GLY A 55 11.98 3.30 14.23
CA GLY A 55 11.27 2.86 15.45
C GLY A 55 10.11 3.77 15.90
N ARG A 56 9.93 4.97 15.34
CA ARG A 56 8.88 5.92 15.78
C ARG A 56 7.48 5.40 15.47
N TYR A 57 6.57 5.48 16.44
CA TYR A 57 5.17 5.03 16.28
C TYR A 57 4.46 5.81 15.17
N ASP A 58 4.68 7.12 15.11
CA ASP A 58 4.07 8.05 14.17
C ASP A 58 4.94 8.30 12.92
N TYR A 59 5.72 7.31 12.49
CA TYR A 59 6.67 7.47 11.41
C TYR A 59 6.01 7.93 10.11
N ASP A 60 6.66 8.92 9.49
CA ASP A 60 6.22 9.65 8.31
C ASP A 60 7.35 9.90 7.30
N GLY A 61 8.46 9.15 7.42
CA GLY A 61 9.67 9.32 6.63
C GLY A 61 9.66 8.64 5.27
N ASN A 62 10.64 7.78 5.02
CA ASN A 62 10.83 7.08 3.74
C ASN A 62 9.62 6.22 3.35
N THR A 63 9.21 6.33 2.08
CA THR A 63 8.08 5.61 1.49
C THR A 63 8.49 4.90 0.20
N HIS A 64 7.82 3.80 -0.12
CA HIS A 64 8.00 3.07 -1.36
C HIS A 64 6.66 2.69 -1.98
N THR A 65 6.49 2.95 -3.28
CA THR A 65 5.31 2.57 -4.07
C THR A 65 5.68 1.42 -4.99
N TYR A 66 4.96 0.29 -4.89
CA TYR A 66 5.19 -0.87 -5.74
C TYR A 66 3.86 -1.56 -6.09
N ASN A 67 3.88 -2.48 -7.05
CA ASN A 67 2.72 -3.29 -7.44
C ASN A 67 2.38 -4.40 -6.41
N GLY A 68 2.73 -4.20 -5.14
CA GLY A 68 2.26 -5.04 -4.04
C GLY A 68 0.96 -4.50 -3.45
N ASP A 69 0.31 -5.32 -2.64
CA ASP A 69 -0.97 -5.02 -2.01
C ASP A 69 -0.89 -5.07 -0.48
N THR A 70 0.29 -5.31 0.08
CA THR A 70 0.50 -5.50 1.53
C THR A 70 1.69 -4.68 2.04
N CYS A 71 1.48 -3.91 3.11
CA CYS A 71 2.54 -3.31 3.92
C CYS A 71 2.87 -4.22 5.09
N LEU A 72 4.13 -4.20 5.52
CA LEU A 72 4.63 -4.97 6.65
C LEU A 72 5.28 -4.02 7.67
N THR A 73 5.08 -4.35 8.96
CA THR A 73 5.92 -3.92 10.08
C THR A 73 6.50 -5.16 10.74
N ALA A 74 7.82 -5.25 10.87
CA ALA A 74 8.53 -6.23 11.68
C ALA A 74 9.09 -5.55 12.92
N VAL A 75 8.81 -6.12 14.09
CA VAL A 75 9.35 -5.70 15.38
C VAL A 75 10.23 -6.82 15.91
N TYR A 76 11.52 -6.54 16.07
CA TYR A 76 12.53 -7.49 16.52
C TYR A 76 12.54 -7.59 18.05
N ASP A 77 13.07 -8.70 18.58
CA ASP A 77 13.11 -8.97 20.02
C ASP A 77 13.96 -7.95 20.81
N ASN A 78 14.87 -7.25 20.13
CA ASN A 78 15.68 -6.16 20.70
C ASN A 78 14.98 -4.79 20.66
N GLY A 79 13.78 -4.70 20.08
CA GLY A 79 12.99 -3.47 19.95
C GLY A 79 13.19 -2.73 18.62
N ASP A 80 14.10 -3.19 17.77
CA ASP A 80 14.30 -2.61 16.43
C ASP A 80 13.06 -2.85 15.56
N VAL A 81 12.84 -1.96 14.58
CA VAL A 81 11.69 -1.95 13.68
C VAL A 81 12.15 -1.88 12.22
N THR A 82 11.57 -2.74 11.41
CA THR A 82 11.62 -2.64 9.95
C THR A 82 10.23 -2.45 9.39
N ARG A 83 10.07 -1.47 8.51
CA ARG A 83 8.87 -1.25 7.70
C ARG A 83 9.22 -1.48 6.25
N MET A 84 8.36 -2.18 5.51
CA MET A 84 8.57 -2.35 4.08
C MET A 84 7.26 -2.69 3.39
N LEU A 85 7.29 -2.57 2.07
CA LEU A 85 6.28 -3.15 1.21
C LEU A 85 6.54 -4.67 1.09
N TYR A 86 5.48 -5.47 1.23
CA TYR A 86 5.55 -6.92 1.18
C TYR A 86 4.83 -7.44 -0.08
N GLY A 87 5.57 -8.02 -1.01
CA GLY A 87 5.08 -8.46 -2.33
C GLY A 87 4.81 -9.95 -2.45
N TYR A 88 4.54 -10.67 -1.36
CA TYR A 88 4.35 -12.13 -1.44
C TYR A 88 2.93 -12.46 -1.89
N GLY A 89 2.79 -13.30 -2.93
CA GLY A 89 1.51 -13.71 -3.51
C GLY A 89 0.69 -14.70 -2.67
N GLY A 90 0.74 -14.59 -1.34
CA GLY A 90 -0.07 -15.36 -0.41
C GLY A 90 -1.37 -14.64 -0.03
N SER A 91 -2.28 -15.35 0.61
CA SER A 91 -3.53 -14.80 1.16
C SER A 91 -3.29 -14.14 2.52
N ILE A 92 -2.43 -13.12 2.57
CA ILE A 92 -2.29 -12.28 3.77
C ILE A 92 -3.47 -11.32 3.81
N GLU A 93 -4.08 -11.11 4.96
CA GLU A 93 -5.14 -10.14 5.20
C GLU A 93 -4.75 -9.08 6.23
N ASP A 94 -5.58 -8.03 6.34
CA ASP A 94 -5.40 -6.98 7.34
C ASP A 94 -5.39 -7.55 8.76
N GLY A 95 -4.33 -7.23 9.51
CA GLY A 95 -4.17 -7.67 10.89
C GLY A 95 -3.57 -9.06 11.03
N ASP A 96 -3.21 -9.73 9.93
CA ASP A 96 -2.45 -10.97 10.01
C ASP A 96 -1.11 -10.77 10.71
N CYS A 97 -0.63 -11.84 11.34
CA CYS A 97 0.59 -11.85 12.13
C CYS A 97 1.43 -13.08 11.76
N SER A 98 2.74 -12.89 11.59
CA SER A 98 3.71 -13.97 11.46
C SER A 98 4.76 -13.86 12.55
N TYR A 99 5.08 -14.99 13.19
CA TYR A 99 6.07 -15.07 14.25
C TYR A 99 7.26 -15.86 13.73
N TRP A 100 8.43 -15.24 13.78
CA TRP A 100 9.69 -15.84 13.36
C TRP A 100 10.66 -15.85 14.53
N GLU A 101 11.74 -16.61 14.42
CA GLU A 101 12.82 -16.54 15.41
C GLU A 101 13.42 -15.12 15.38
N GLY A 102 13.32 -14.39 16.50
CA GLY A 102 13.91 -13.06 16.68
C GLY A 102 13.03 -11.86 16.32
N HIS A 103 11.83 -12.06 15.76
CA HIS A 103 10.91 -10.95 15.46
C HIS A 103 9.46 -11.41 15.24
N LYS A 104 8.53 -10.46 15.41
CA LYS A 104 7.13 -10.58 14.97
C LYS A 104 6.88 -9.64 13.80
N SER A 105 6.06 -10.07 12.85
CA SER A 105 5.64 -9.27 11.69
C SER A 105 4.13 -9.15 11.68
N CYS A 106 3.63 -7.96 11.37
CA CYS A 106 2.21 -7.71 11.11
C CYS A 106 1.99 -7.05 9.76
N TYR A 107 0.79 -7.27 9.21
CA TYR A 107 0.45 -6.92 7.84
C TYR A 107 -0.83 -6.08 7.76
N CYS A 108 -0.90 -5.23 6.72
CA CYS A 108 -2.06 -4.41 6.41
C CYS A 108 -2.08 -4.01 4.92
N LYS A 109 -3.26 -3.66 4.38
CA LYS A 109 -3.56 -3.47 2.95
C LYS A 109 -4.19 -2.11 2.65
N THR A 110 -3.68 -1.06 3.27
CA THR A 110 -4.07 0.31 2.95
C THR A 110 -2.83 1.19 2.82
N GLU A 111 -2.95 2.28 2.07
CA GLU A 111 -1.87 3.26 1.92
C GLU A 111 -1.33 3.68 3.30
N TYR A 112 -0.02 3.59 3.47
CA TYR A 112 0.69 4.02 4.68
C TYR A 112 0.28 3.32 5.98
N CYS A 113 -0.43 2.18 5.91
CA CYS A 113 -1.00 1.53 7.08
C CYS A 113 0.01 0.94 8.06
N ASN A 114 1.28 0.82 7.66
CA ASN A 114 2.37 0.34 8.50
C ASN A 114 2.97 1.43 9.41
N THR A 115 2.30 2.58 9.55
CA THR A 115 2.51 3.54 10.64
C THR A 115 1.55 3.27 11.80
N GLN A 116 1.80 3.88 12.96
CA GLN A 116 0.96 3.79 14.16
C GLN A 116 0.68 2.33 14.59
N SER A 117 1.67 1.47 14.40
CA SER A 117 1.57 0.05 14.71
C SER A 117 2.93 -0.49 15.12
N TYR A 118 2.94 -1.17 16.27
CA TYR A 118 4.02 -2.03 16.75
C TYR A 118 3.57 -3.50 16.82
N CYS A 119 2.62 -3.85 15.95
CA CYS A 119 2.01 -5.17 15.93
C CYS A 119 1.36 -5.53 17.28
N GLU A 120 0.67 -4.59 17.92
CA GLU A 120 -0.08 -4.77 19.17
C GLU A 120 -1.26 -5.73 18.98
N GLN A 121 -1.82 -5.80 17.76
CA GLN A 121 -2.82 -6.79 17.39
C GLN A 121 -2.30 -8.23 17.39
N CYS A 122 -0.98 -8.40 17.42
CA CYS A 122 -0.29 -9.70 17.45
C CYS A 122 0.10 -10.13 18.87
N GLU A 123 -0.51 -9.57 19.92
CA GLU A 123 -0.34 -10.09 21.27
C GLU A 123 -1.32 -11.25 21.50
N GLN A 124 -0.78 -12.48 21.61
CA GLN A 124 -1.50 -13.68 22.04
C GLN A 124 -1.32 -13.93 23.54
#